data_AF-A0A7C4XT41-F1
#
_entry.id   AF-A0A7C4XT41-F1
#
_cell.length_a   1.000
_cell.length_b   1.000
_cell.length_c   1.000
_cell.angle_alpha   90.00
_cell.angle_beta   90.00
_cell.angle_gamma   90.00
#
_symmetry.space_group_name_H-M   'P 1'
#
loop_
_entity.id
_entity.type
_entity.pdbx_description
1 polymer ?
#
loop_
_entity_poly.entity_id
_entity_poly.type
_entity_poly.pdbx_seq_one_letter_code
_entity_poly.pdbx_strand_id
1 'polypeptide(L)'
;MRQLLIEMVQKRPKFLIFGFGLAGLSFLLMHVFQKNMEIGHAYVAQTLITYTLQLILNSIFTWSDRKVSALGNVLRVIKYIPLKTLLWYVNQWIFAFWLGAATLITNTELFDTVVQLISGFA
;
A
#
# COMPACT_ATOMS: atom_id res chain seq x y z
N MET A 1 11.55 -10.96 26.44
CA MET A 1 10.38 -10.17 25.97
C MET A 1 10.64 -8.66 25.90
N ARG A 2 11.19 -8.01 26.93
CA ARG A 2 11.41 -6.53 26.95
C ARG A 2 12.33 -6.01 25.84
N GLN A 3 13.43 -6.71 25.54
CA GLN A 3 14.35 -6.36 24.43
C GLN A 3 13.69 -6.47 23.05
N LEU A 4 12.88 -7.52 22.81
CA LEU A 4 12.12 -7.69 21.56
C LEU A 4 11.13 -6.54 21.35
N LEU A 5 10.43 -6.10 22.40
CA LEU A 5 9.53 -4.95 22.35
C LEU A 5 10.26 -3.64 22.00
N ILE A 6 11.43 -3.42 22.59
CA ILE A 6 12.25 -2.22 22.31
C ILE A 6 12.74 -2.22 20.85
N GLU A 7 13.21 -3.36 20.33
CA GLU A 7 13.61 -3.48 18.92
C GLU A 7 12.42 -3.30 17.96
N MET A 8 11.26 -3.85 18.28
CA MET A 8 10.04 -3.68 17.49
C MET A 8 9.57 -2.21 17.47
N VAL A 9 9.68 -1.49 18.59
CA VAL A 9 9.32 -0.08 18.68
C VAL A 9 10.33 0.83 17.97
N GLN A 10 11.62 0.50 17.92
CA GLN A 10 12.62 1.33 17.22
C GLN A 10 12.64 1.11 15.70
N LYS A 11 12.29 -0.08 15.20
CA LYS A 11 12.34 -0.39 13.75
C LYS A 11 11.06 -0.02 13.00
N ARG A 12 9.88 -0.08 13.65
CA ARG A 12 8.58 0.32 13.07
C ARG A 12 8.46 1.79 12.62
N PRO A 13 8.94 2.80 13.38
CA PRO A 13 8.81 4.20 12.95
C PRO A 13 9.60 4.47 11.68
N LYS A 14 10.78 3.85 11.50
CA LYS A 14 11.56 3.98 10.25
C LYS A 14 10.77 3.45 9.05
N PHE A 15 10.16 2.26 9.16
CA PHE A 15 9.32 1.69 8.11
C PHE A 15 8.12 2.58 7.74
N LEU A 16 7.43 3.15 8.74
CA LEU A 16 6.29 4.05 8.52
C LEU A 16 6.72 5.38 7.89
N ILE A 17 7.81 5.98 8.35
CA ILE A 17 8.36 7.23 7.79
C ILE A 17 8.75 7.05 6.31
N PHE A 18 9.42 5.94 5.97
CA PHE A 18 9.73 5.63 4.57
C PHE A 18 8.46 5.41 3.74
N GLY A 19 7.45 4.75 4.31
CA GLY A 19 6.14 4.56 3.68
C GLY A 19 5.46 5.88 3.31
N PHE A 20 5.37 6.82 4.24
CA PHE A 20 4.78 8.14 3.99
C PHE A 20 5.60 8.97 3.00
N GLY A 21 6.93 8.97 3.11
CA GLY A 21 7.80 9.67 2.16
C GLY A 21 7.64 9.16 0.73
N LEU A 22 7.53 7.85 0.55
CA LEU A 22 7.30 7.23 -0.76
C LEU A 22 5.90 7.52 -1.31
N ALA A 23 4.87 7.60 -0.45
CA ALA A 23 3.54 8.01 -0.88
C ALA A 23 3.55 9.47 -1.38
N GLY A 24 4.20 10.39 -0.66
CA GLY A 24 4.37 11.78 -1.12
C GLY A 24 5.12 11.87 -2.46
N LEU A 25 6.21 11.11 -2.60
CA LEU A 25 6.96 11.02 -3.86
C LEU A 25 6.11 10.43 -5.00
N SER A 26 5.28 9.43 -4.72
CA SER A 26 4.34 8.84 -5.68
C SER A 26 3.40 9.90 -6.26
N PHE A 27 2.75 10.71 -5.41
CA PHE A 27 1.89 11.79 -5.87
C PHE A 27 2.63 12.83 -6.71
N LEU A 28 3.84 13.20 -6.30
CA LEU A 28 4.64 14.18 -7.02
C LEU A 28 5.07 13.67 -8.40
N LEU A 29 5.55 12.42 -8.49
CA LEU A 29 5.92 11.78 -9.75
C LEU A 29 4.71 11.64 -10.68
N MET A 30 3.55 11.25 -10.14
CA MET A 30 2.31 11.19 -10.91
C MET A 30 1.97 12.57 -11.49
N HIS A 31 2.08 13.63 -10.68
CA HIS A 31 1.81 15.00 -11.11
C HIS A 31 2.79 15.50 -12.18
N VAL A 32 4.06 15.08 -12.14
CA VAL A 32 5.08 15.45 -13.13
C VAL A 32 4.90 14.65 -14.43
N PHE A 33 4.63 13.34 -14.34
CA PHE A 33 4.52 12.48 -15.52
C PHE A 33 3.22 12.70 -16.27
N GLN A 34 2.10 12.96 -15.61
CA GLN A 34 0.84 13.26 -16.31
C GLN A 34 0.91 14.52 -17.19
N LYS A 35 1.88 15.42 -16.96
CA LYS A 35 2.11 16.59 -17.81
C LYS A 35 2.79 16.26 -19.14
N ASN A 36 3.48 15.12 -19.21
CA ASN A 36 4.34 14.75 -20.34
C ASN A 36 3.98 13.39 -20.95
N MET A 37 3.07 12.63 -20.32
CA MET A 37 2.73 11.26 -20.69
C MET A 37 1.24 11.03 -20.49
N GLU A 38 0.69 10.08 -21.25
CA GLU A 38 -0.65 9.56 -21.01
C GLU A 38 -0.78 8.97 -19.60
N ILE A 39 -1.95 9.13 -18.98
CA ILE A 39 -2.21 8.80 -17.57
C ILE A 39 -1.80 7.36 -17.23
N GLY A 40 -2.09 6.39 -18.11
CA GLY A 40 -1.70 4.99 -17.90
C GLY A 40 -0.18 4.80 -17.83
N HIS A 41 0.55 5.40 -18.77
CA HIS A 41 2.01 5.34 -18.81
C HIS A 41 2.65 6.07 -17.62
N ALA A 42 2.10 7.22 -17.24
CA ALA A 42 2.54 7.99 -16.07
C ALA A 42 2.39 7.18 -14.76
N TYR A 43 1.25 6.50 -14.60
CA TYR A 43 0.99 5.65 -13.43
C TYR A 43 1.96 4.47 -13.33
N VAL A 44 2.21 3.78 -14.46
CA VAL A 44 3.17 2.68 -14.51
C VAL A 44 4.58 3.16 -14.18
N ALA A 45 5.03 4.26 -14.79
CA ALA A 45 6.37 4.82 -14.56
C ALA A 45 6.58 5.23 -13.10
N GLN A 46 5.63 5.96 -12.52
CA GLN A 46 5.65 6.34 -11.10
C GLN A 46 5.66 5.11 -10.18
N THR A 47 4.83 4.11 -10.47
CA THR A 47 4.73 2.89 -9.67
C THR A 47 6.06 2.13 -9.68
N LEU A 48 6.68 1.96 -10.85
CA LEU A 48 7.97 1.30 -10.99
C LEU A 48 9.08 2.01 -10.19
N ILE A 49 9.18 3.34 -10.31
CA ILE A 49 10.19 4.13 -9.60
C ILE A 49 10.00 4.00 -8.09
N THR A 50 8.77 4.22 -7.60
CA THR A 50 8.49 4.17 -6.16
C THR A 50 8.67 2.79 -5.56
N TYR A 51 8.32 1.72 -6.29
CA TYR A 51 8.53 0.34 -5.83
C TYR A 51 10.01 -0.03 -5.80
N THR A 52 10.78 0.43 -6.78
CA THR A 52 12.23 0.24 -6.84
C THR A 52 12.91 0.94 -5.68
N LEU A 53 12.56 2.21 -5.42
CA LEU A 53 13.08 2.95 -4.27
C LEU A 53 12.70 2.29 -2.96
N GLN A 54 11.47 1.81 -2.81
CA GLN A 54 11.04 1.12 -1.60
C GLN A 54 11.82 -0.17 -1.38
N LEU A 55 12.11 -0.91 -2.44
CA LEU A 55 12.94 -2.10 -2.40
C LEU A 55 14.37 -1.78 -1.95
N ILE A 56 14.99 -0.74 -2.52
CA ILE A 56 16.34 -0.28 -2.16
C ILE A 56 16.37 0.13 -0.68
N LEU A 57 15.43 0.97 -0.25
CA LEU A 57 15.34 1.42 1.13
C LEU A 57 15.10 0.27 2.11
N ASN A 58 14.24 -0.69 1.75
CA ASN A 58 14.04 -1.90 2.56
C ASN A 58 15.31 -2.75 2.63
N SER A 59 16.06 -2.88 1.54
CA SER A 59 17.34 -3.58 1.51
C SER A 59 18.37 -2.93 2.43
N ILE A 60 18.53 -1.61 2.34
CA ILE A 60 19.53 -0.85 3.09
C ILE A 60 19.18 -0.69 4.57
N PHE A 61 17.92 -0.38 4.90
CA PHE A 61 17.54 0.01 6.26
C PHE A 61 16.77 -1.07 7.02
N THR A 62 15.96 -1.88 6.32
CA THR A 62 15.09 -2.88 6.96
C THR A 62 15.75 -4.26 6.99
N TRP A 63 16.61 -4.55 6.02
CA TRP A 63 17.29 -5.83 5.88
C TRP A 63 18.81 -5.74 6.07
N SER A 64 19.35 -4.59 6.50
CA SER A 64 20.78 -4.39 6.83
C SER A 64 21.36 -5.49 7.72
N ASP A 65 20.54 -5.97 8.64
CA ASP A 65 20.96 -6.86 9.73
C ASP A 65 21.21 -8.30 9.23
N ARG A 66 20.80 -8.61 8.00
CA ARG A 66 20.84 -9.97 7.44
C ARG A 66 21.84 -10.02 6.30
N LYS A 67 23.07 -10.43 6.60
CA LYS A 67 24.10 -10.77 5.58
C LYS A 67 23.54 -11.86 4.67
N VAL A 68 23.18 -11.50 3.45
CA VAL A 68 22.62 -12.42 2.47
C VAL A 68 23.31 -12.22 1.13
N SER A 69 23.58 -13.32 0.43
CA SER A 69 24.21 -13.32 -0.89
C SER A 69 23.33 -12.60 -1.93
N ALA A 70 23.91 -12.21 -3.06
CA ALA A 70 23.18 -11.55 -4.15
C ALA A 70 21.91 -12.32 -4.58
N LEU A 71 21.98 -13.65 -4.63
CA LEU A 71 20.84 -14.54 -4.89
C LEU A 71 19.71 -14.41 -3.87
N GLY A 72 20.05 -14.29 -2.57
CA GLY A 72 19.05 -14.12 -1.54
C GLY A 72 18.43 -12.71 -1.54
N ASN A 73 19.13 -11.69 -2.05
CA ASN A 73 18.54 -10.38 -2.31
C ASN A 73 17.55 -10.45 -3.47
N VAL A 74 17.88 -11.13 -4.57
CA VAL A 74 16.94 -11.35 -5.70
C VAL A 74 15.68 -12.08 -5.24
N LEU A 75 15.82 -13.14 -4.43
CA LEU A 75 14.69 -13.85 -3.83
C LEU A 75 13.80 -12.96 -2.95
N ARG A 76 14.38 -11.98 -2.25
CA ARG A 76 13.60 -10.99 -1.48
C ARG A 76 12.80 -10.09 -2.42
N VAL A 77 13.38 -9.64 -3.54
CA VAL A 77 12.65 -8.86 -4.56
C VAL A 77 11.47 -9.64 -5.11
N ILE A 78 11.71 -10.90 -5.51
CA ILE A 78 10.69 -11.78 -6.10
C ILE A 78 9.55 -12.05 -5.11
N LYS A 79 9.84 -12.17 -3.81
CA LYS A 79 8.80 -12.31 -2.76
C LYS A 79 8.10 -11.00 -2.43
N TYR A 80 8.78 -9.86 -2.61
CA TYR A 80 8.26 -8.55 -2.26
C TYR A 80 7.21 -8.04 -3.26
N ILE A 81 7.41 -8.29 -4.57
CA ILE A 81 6.47 -7.85 -5.61
C ILE A 81 5.06 -8.45 -5.43
N PRO A 82 4.87 -9.78 -5.28
CA PRO A 82 3.56 -10.37 -5.05
C PRO A 82 2.89 -9.89 -3.76
N LEU A 83 3.67 -9.74 -2.69
CA LEU A 83 3.16 -9.23 -1.41
C LEU A 83 2.63 -7.80 -1.56
N LYS A 84 3.33 -6.95 -2.32
CA LYS A 84 2.87 -5.59 -2.61
C LYS A 84 1.61 -5.56 -3.47
N THR A 85 1.55 -6.40 -4.48
CA THR A 85 0.34 -6.55 -5.31
C THR A 85 -0.84 -7.02 -4.46
N LEU A 86 -0.64 -7.97 -3.55
CA LEU A 86 -1.67 -8.43 -2.62
C LEU A 86 -2.15 -7.30 -1.70
N LEU A 87 -1.22 -6.55 -1.09
CA LEU A 87 -1.55 -5.40 -0.25
C LEU A 87 -2.32 -4.33 -1.02
N TRP A 88 -1.98 -4.11 -2.30
CA TRP A 88 -2.72 -3.21 -3.17
C TRP A 88 -4.15 -3.70 -3.40
N TYR A 89 -4.35 -4.99 -3.72
CA TYR A 89 -5.70 -5.56 -3.85
C TYR A 89 -6.50 -5.42 -2.56
N VAL A 90 -5.92 -5.75 -1.40
CA VAL A 90 -6.58 -5.58 -0.10
C VAL A 90 -6.97 -4.11 0.10
N ASN A 91 -6.11 -3.17 -0.26
CA ASN A 91 -6.42 -1.74 -0.17
C ASN A 91 -7.58 -1.32 -1.10
N GLN A 92 -7.65 -1.86 -2.32
CA GLN A 92 -8.79 -1.63 -3.23
C GLN A 92 -10.10 -2.17 -2.67
N TRP A 93 -10.07 -3.34 -2.03
CA TRP A 93 -11.25 -3.92 -1.39
C TRP A 93 -11.73 -3.10 -0.20
N ILE A 94 -10.81 -2.65 0.65
CA ILE A 94 -11.12 -1.75 1.77
C ILE A 94 -11.72 -0.45 1.23
N PHE A 95 -11.10 0.15 0.22
CA PHE A 95 -11.60 1.38 -0.39
C PHE A 95 -13.00 1.20 -0.98
N ALA A 96 -13.24 0.13 -1.74
CA ALA A 96 -14.55 -0.18 -2.31
C ALA A 96 -15.62 -0.42 -1.24
N PHE A 97 -15.27 -1.10 -0.14
CA PHE A 97 -16.16 -1.28 1.00
C PHE A 97 -16.58 0.07 1.60
N TRP A 98 -15.61 0.95 1.88
CA TRP A 98 -15.91 2.28 2.44
C TRP A 98 -16.68 3.17 1.49
N LEU A 99 -16.38 3.11 0.18
CA LEU A 99 -17.14 3.82 -0.83
C LEU A 99 -18.59 3.33 -0.90
N GLY A 100 -18.81 2.01 -0.85
CA GLY A 100 -20.13 1.41 -0.79
C GLY A 100 -20.89 1.80 0.48
N ALA A 101 -20.23 1.76 1.65
CA ALA A 101 -20.82 2.18 2.92
C ALA A 101 -21.20 3.67 2.91
N ALA A 102 -20.33 4.54 2.39
CA ALA A 102 -20.61 5.96 2.24
C ALA A 102 -21.81 6.18 1.30
N THR A 103 -21.83 5.49 0.16
CA THR A 103 -22.93 5.56 -0.82
C THR A 103 -24.25 5.13 -0.18
N LEU A 104 -24.24 4.04 0.58
CA LEU A 104 -25.40 3.54 1.32
C LEU A 104 -25.92 4.55 2.35
N ILE A 105 -25.03 5.21 3.10
CA ILE A 105 -25.42 6.23 4.09
C ILE A 105 -25.98 7.49 3.42
N THR A 106 -25.43 7.90 2.28
CA THR A 106 -25.86 9.12 1.58
C THR A 106 -27.08 8.94 0.69
N ASN A 107 -27.42 7.70 0.32
CA ASN A 107 -28.58 7.38 -0.50
C ASN A 107 -29.67 6.76 0.39
N THR A 108 -30.57 7.61 0.89
CA THR A 108 -31.64 7.25 1.82
C THR A 108 -32.59 6.18 1.26
N GLU A 109 -32.86 6.18 -0.05
CA GLU A 109 -33.70 5.15 -0.69
C GLU A 109 -33.01 3.78 -0.69
N LEU A 110 -31.72 3.75 -1.00
CA LEU A 110 -30.93 2.52 -0.96
C LEU A 110 -30.76 2.01 0.48
N PHE A 111 -30.56 2.92 1.44
CA PHE A 111 -30.50 2.62 2.87
C PHE A 111 -31.78 1.96 3.37
N ASP A 112 -32.93 2.58 3.11
CA ASP A 112 -34.23 2.08 3.55
C ASP A 112 -34.55 0.72 2.92
N THR A 113 -34.20 0.51 1.64
CA THR A 113 -34.35 -0.77 0.94
C THR A 113 -33.51 -1.87 1.58
N VAL A 114 -32.25 -1.59 1.95
CA VAL A 114 -31.36 -2.54 2.61
C VAL A 114 -31.85 -2.86 4.04
N VAL A 115 -32.30 -1.85 4.78
CA VAL A 115 -32.87 -2.04 6.13
C VAL A 115 -34.13 -2.91 6.05
N GLN A 116 -35.04 -2.64 5.10
CA GLN A 116 -36.25 -3.45 4.90
C GLN A 116 -35.92 -4.89 4.54
N LEU A 117 -34.95 -5.12 3.65
CA LEU A 117 -34.46 -6.46 3.32
C LEU A 117 -33.93 -7.19 4.55
N ILE A 118 -33.07 -6.56 5.35
CA ILE A 118 -32.48 -7.16 6.56
C ILE A 118 -33.56 -7.43 7.62
N SER A 119 -34.48 -6.49 7.84
CA SER A 119 -35.59 -6.66 8.79
C SER A 119 -36.64 -7.67 8.33
N GLY A 120 -36.71 -7.99 7.04
CA GLY A 120 -37.59 -9.03 6.50
C GLY A 120 -37.01 -10.44 6.60
N PHE A 121 -35.72 -10.58 6.96
CA PHE A 121 -35.05 -11.85 7.21
C PHE A 121 -34.88 -12.18 8.69
N ALA A 122 -35.17 -11.25 9.60
CA ALA A 122 -35.14 -11.41 11.06
C ALA A 122 -36.55 -11.74 11.60
#